data_AF-A0A6A4WKU5-F1
#
_entry.id   AF-A0A6A4WKU5-F1
#
_cell.length_a   1.000
_cell.length_b   1.000
_cell.length_c   1.000
_cell.angle_alpha   90.00
_cell.angle_beta   90.00
_cell.angle_gamma   90.00
#
_symmetry.space_group_name_H-M   'P 1'
#
loop_
_entity.id
_entity.type
_entity.pdbx_description
1 polymer ?
#
loop_
_entity_poly.entity_id
_entity_poly.type
_entity_poly.pdbx_seq_one_letter_code
_entity_poly.pdbx_strand_id
1 'polypeptide(L)'
;MRLSHVAVLVCALGWVAAQDAYTQGVVNGATLALAGTAVVGLGAIAIKQHQNRNRYRNRYRYNAYPSYNYYNYDPYYQQQQYYYRRRRSTEPEDELERDFEKIMAQDKGQCGMRVVCELEAQAASGAELSDFGRLIVSLFGPTPGPVPAAALDTAHGRYGYAAYVGFKSGLASCAELYSSCQFGSKTIMRLVQASQTQPAAAENL
;
A
#
# COMPACT_ATOMS: atom_id res chain seq x y z
N MET A 1 29.73 -33.84 40.85
CA MET A 1 28.95 -32.61 41.14
C MET A 1 29.78 -31.42 40.72
N ARG A 2 29.35 -30.41 39.96
CA ARG A 2 28.05 -30.08 39.37
C ARG A 2 28.27 -28.84 38.47
N LEU A 3 27.52 -28.75 37.36
CA LEU A 3 26.91 -27.52 36.83
C LEU A 3 27.74 -26.53 35.95
N SER A 4 28.74 -26.94 35.17
CA SER A 4 29.43 -25.98 34.26
C SER A 4 29.47 -26.35 32.77
N HIS A 5 29.03 -27.54 32.37
CA HIS A 5 29.20 -28.01 30.97
C HIS A 5 27.91 -28.22 30.18
N VAL A 6 26.74 -27.97 30.77
CA VAL A 6 25.45 -28.14 30.07
C VAL A 6 24.96 -26.84 29.40
N ALA A 7 25.51 -25.68 29.78
CA ALA A 7 25.07 -24.39 29.25
C ALA A 7 25.64 -24.03 27.86
N VAL A 8 26.71 -24.71 27.40
CA VAL A 8 27.33 -24.39 26.10
C VAL A 8 26.73 -25.22 24.95
N LEU A 9 26.00 -26.30 25.26
CA LEU A 9 25.43 -27.20 24.25
C LEU A 9 24.02 -26.81 23.77
N VAL A 10 23.38 -25.82 24.40
CA VAL A 10 22.03 -25.34 23.99
C VAL A 10 22.12 -24.19 22.97
N CYS A 11 23.27 -23.52 22.83
CA CYS A 11 23.44 -22.47 21.80
C CYS A 11 23.89 -23.01 20.44
N ALA A 12 24.33 -24.27 20.33
CA ALA A 12 24.81 -24.85 19.08
C ALA A 12 23.72 -25.55 18.23
N LEU A 13 22.52 -25.77 18.79
CA LEU A 13 21.41 -26.40 18.06
C LEU A 13 20.26 -25.43 17.73
N GLY A 14 20.38 -24.15 18.09
CA GLY A 14 19.45 -23.10 17.66
C GLY A 14 19.72 -22.51 16.27
N TRP A 15 20.79 -22.96 15.60
CA TRP A 15 21.24 -22.43 14.30
C TRP A 15 21.30 -23.48 13.17
N VAL A 16 20.69 -24.65 13.35
CA VAL A 16 20.72 -25.75 12.36
C VAL A 16 19.29 -26.13 11.91
N ALA A 17 18.43 -25.14 11.74
CA ALA A 17 17.18 -25.27 10.99
C ALA A 17 17.02 -24.18 9.91
N ALA A 18 18.14 -23.57 9.49
CA ALA A 18 18.14 -22.52 8.47
C ALA A 18 19.10 -22.78 7.29
N GLN A 19 19.74 -23.95 7.20
CA GLN A 19 20.80 -24.18 6.19
C GLN A 19 20.59 -25.37 5.23
N ASP A 20 19.59 -26.23 5.42
CA ASP A 20 19.36 -27.37 4.50
C ASP A 20 18.36 -27.09 3.36
N ALA A 21 18.06 -25.82 3.08
CA ALA A 21 17.35 -25.40 1.86
C ALA A 21 18.30 -24.75 0.83
N TYR A 22 19.60 -25.04 0.90
CA TYR A 22 20.63 -24.26 0.20
C TYR A 22 21.19 -24.89 -1.08
N THR A 23 20.71 -26.05 -1.55
CA THR A 23 21.33 -26.68 -2.74
C THR A 23 20.46 -26.82 -3.98
N GLN A 24 19.13 -26.58 -3.94
CA GLN A 24 18.32 -26.37 -5.15
C GLN A 24 17.13 -25.43 -4.87
N GLY A 25 17.21 -24.15 -5.30
CA GLY A 25 16.02 -23.32 -5.54
C GLY A 25 15.64 -22.22 -4.54
N VAL A 26 16.47 -21.87 -3.55
CA VAL A 26 16.18 -20.78 -2.58
C VAL A 26 17.32 -19.78 -2.49
N VAL A 27 17.71 -19.20 -3.63
CA VAL A 27 18.46 -17.95 -3.61
C VAL A 27 17.38 -16.85 -3.60
N ASN A 28 17.33 -16.03 -2.54
CA ASN A 28 16.53 -14.78 -2.41
C ASN A 28 15.32 -14.73 -1.43
N GLY A 29 15.21 -15.59 -0.42
CA GLY A 29 14.11 -15.49 0.57
C GLY A 29 13.99 -14.10 1.27
N ALA A 30 15.12 -13.47 1.63
CA ALA A 30 15.11 -12.18 2.32
C ALA A 30 14.93 -10.96 1.40
N THR A 31 15.49 -11.01 0.18
CA THR A 31 15.34 -9.93 -0.82
C THR A 31 13.96 -9.95 -1.47
N LEU A 32 13.33 -11.12 -1.62
CA LEU A 32 11.96 -11.25 -2.14
C LEU A 32 10.92 -10.77 -1.11
N ALA A 33 11.16 -11.00 0.19
CA ALA A 33 10.26 -10.52 1.25
C ALA A 33 10.15 -8.98 1.25
N LEU A 34 11.26 -8.27 1.02
CA LEU A 34 11.26 -6.80 1.01
C LEU A 34 10.54 -6.24 -0.24
N ALA A 35 10.77 -6.83 -1.43
CA ALA A 35 10.14 -6.36 -2.67
C ALA A 35 8.60 -6.53 -2.68
N GLY A 36 8.08 -7.56 -1.99
CA GLY A 36 6.64 -7.81 -1.90
C GLY A 36 5.89 -6.89 -0.92
N THR A 37 6.54 -6.48 0.18
CA THR A 37 5.87 -5.74 1.27
C THR A 37 5.28 -4.39 0.83
N ALA A 38 6.04 -3.62 0.05
CA ALA A 38 5.56 -2.33 -0.44
C ALA A 38 4.31 -2.48 -1.33
N VAL A 39 4.31 -3.48 -2.21
CA VAL A 39 3.20 -3.75 -3.14
C VAL A 39 1.95 -4.25 -2.41
N VAL A 40 2.11 -5.07 -1.38
CA VAL A 40 1.00 -5.47 -0.50
C VAL A 40 0.40 -4.25 0.20
N GLY A 41 1.25 -3.36 0.72
CA GLY A 41 0.81 -2.11 1.33
C GLY A 41 -0.01 -1.24 0.38
N LEU A 42 0.44 -1.07 -0.86
CA LEU A 42 -0.30 -0.30 -1.88
C LEU A 42 -1.68 -0.90 -2.15
N GLY A 43 -1.77 -2.22 -2.27
CA GLY A 43 -3.05 -2.92 -2.42
C GLY A 43 -3.99 -2.68 -1.24
N ALA A 44 -3.48 -2.72 -0.01
CA ALA A 44 -4.28 -2.45 1.18
C ALA A 44 -4.82 -1.01 1.22
N ILE A 45 -4.00 -0.01 0.86
CA ILE A 45 -4.43 1.38 0.73
C ILE A 45 -5.53 1.50 -0.33
N ALA A 46 -5.34 0.86 -1.47
CA ALA A 46 -6.29 0.94 -2.57
C ALA A 46 -7.65 0.33 -2.23
N ILE A 47 -7.69 -0.81 -1.52
CA ILE A 47 -8.94 -1.40 -1.03
C ILE A 47 -9.62 -0.43 -0.06
N LYS A 48 -8.88 0.13 0.89
CA LYS A 48 -9.40 1.08 1.89
C LYS A 48 -9.97 2.33 1.22
N GLN A 49 -9.27 2.90 0.25
CA GLN A 49 -9.73 4.08 -0.49
C GLN A 49 -10.98 3.78 -1.32
N HIS A 50 -11.01 2.63 -2.00
CA HIS A 50 -12.17 2.18 -2.77
C HIS A 50 -13.42 1.99 -1.88
N GLN A 51 -13.26 1.34 -0.72
CA GLN A 51 -14.34 1.19 0.25
C GLN A 51 -14.83 2.54 0.78
N ASN A 52 -13.92 3.48 1.05
CA ASN A 52 -14.29 4.80 1.55
C ASN A 52 -15.08 5.60 0.51
N ARG A 53 -14.65 5.61 -0.76
CA ARG A 53 -15.39 6.24 -1.87
C ARG A 53 -16.82 5.70 -1.98
N ASN A 54 -17.02 4.39 -1.84
CA ASN A 54 -18.34 3.78 -1.90
C ASN A 54 -19.23 4.18 -0.71
N ARG A 55 -18.66 4.36 0.49
CA ARG A 55 -19.41 4.86 1.66
C ARG A 55 -19.90 6.29 1.47
N TYR A 56 -19.06 7.19 0.95
CA TYR A 56 -19.47 8.55 0.65
C TYR A 56 -20.57 8.61 -0.41
N ARG A 57 -20.44 7.80 -1.48
CA ARG A 57 -21.44 7.74 -2.55
C ARG A 57 -22.82 7.27 -2.05
N ASN A 58 -22.85 6.31 -1.12
CA ASN A 58 -24.11 5.83 -0.54
C ASN A 58 -24.75 6.80 0.47
N ARG A 59 -23.97 7.62 1.17
CA ARG A 59 -24.54 8.62 2.10
C ARG A 59 -25.36 9.69 1.40
N TYR A 60 -24.95 10.12 0.21
CA TYR A 60 -25.71 11.12 -0.55
C TYR A 60 -27.03 10.58 -1.13
N ARG A 61 -27.23 9.26 -1.15
CA ARG A 61 -28.47 8.66 -1.66
C ARG A 61 -29.61 8.59 -0.65
N TYR A 62 -29.34 8.74 0.65
CA TYR A 62 -30.35 8.55 1.71
C TYR A 62 -30.96 9.84 2.26
N ASN A 63 -30.52 11.02 1.81
CA ASN A 63 -31.04 12.32 2.27
C ASN A 63 -31.82 13.10 1.19
N ALA A 64 -32.24 12.44 0.10
CA ALA A 64 -33.16 13.03 -0.85
C ALA A 64 -34.63 12.86 -0.38
N TYR A 65 -34.95 13.37 0.81
CA TYR A 65 -36.34 13.67 1.16
C TYR A 65 -36.55 15.18 0.95
N PRO A 66 -37.54 15.60 0.14
CA PRO A 66 -37.85 17.01 -0.03
C PRO A 66 -38.51 17.52 1.25
N SER A 67 -37.72 18.10 2.16
CA SER A 67 -38.25 18.81 3.32
C SER A 67 -38.76 20.17 2.88
N TYR A 68 -40.03 20.22 2.46
CA TYR A 68 -40.83 21.42 2.60
C TYR A 68 -41.17 21.57 4.08
N ASN A 69 -40.52 22.49 4.79
CA ASN A 69 -41.06 23.00 6.05
C ASN A 69 -40.80 24.50 6.21
N TYR A 70 -41.83 25.21 5.78
CA TYR A 70 -42.45 26.39 6.35
C TYR A 70 -41.94 26.82 7.74
N TYR A 71 -41.69 28.13 7.85
CA TYR A 71 -41.22 28.85 9.03
C TYR A 71 -42.03 28.58 10.30
N ASN A 72 -41.33 28.36 11.42
CA ASN A 72 -41.86 28.78 12.71
C ASN A 72 -40.74 29.41 13.54
N TYR A 73 -40.94 30.68 13.88
CA TYR A 73 -40.06 31.55 14.62
C TYR A 73 -40.39 31.36 16.10
N ASP A 74 -39.45 30.85 16.90
CA ASP A 74 -39.61 30.78 18.37
C ASP A 74 -38.35 31.36 19.05
N PRO A 75 -38.44 32.52 19.73
CA PRO A 75 -37.30 33.19 20.32
C PRO A 75 -37.29 33.04 21.85
N TYR A 76 -36.88 31.89 22.39
CA TYR A 76 -36.44 31.81 23.78
C TYR A 76 -35.15 30.98 23.92
N TYR A 77 -34.10 31.67 24.36
CA TYR A 77 -32.76 31.19 24.59
C TYR A 77 -32.73 30.08 25.65
N GLN A 78 -32.36 28.86 25.26
CA GLN A 78 -31.72 27.92 26.18
C GLN A 78 -30.28 27.71 25.72
N GLN A 79 -29.37 28.34 26.47
CA GLN A 79 -27.93 28.33 26.28
C GLN A 79 -27.38 26.95 26.70
N GLN A 80 -27.69 25.90 25.95
CA GLN A 80 -27.02 24.62 26.10
C GLN A 80 -25.65 24.74 25.43
N GLN A 81 -24.62 24.84 26.28
CA GLN A 81 -23.22 24.77 25.91
C GLN A 81 -22.94 23.37 25.32
N TYR A 82 -23.26 23.21 24.03
CA TYR A 82 -22.78 22.10 23.24
C TYR A 82 -21.26 22.22 23.20
N TYR A 83 -20.59 21.42 24.04
CA TYR A 83 -19.22 21.02 23.78
C TYR A 83 -19.21 20.32 22.43
N TYR A 84 -19.02 21.09 21.36
CA TYR A 84 -18.59 20.54 20.09
C TYR A 84 -17.27 19.84 20.39
N ARG A 85 -17.34 18.52 20.61
CA ARG A 85 -16.19 17.63 20.54
C ARG A 85 -15.65 17.82 19.15
N ARG A 86 -14.72 18.76 19.01
CA ARG A 86 -13.95 19.04 17.79
C ARG A 86 -13.25 17.72 17.48
N ARG A 87 -13.92 16.88 16.69
CA ARG A 87 -13.26 15.76 16.04
C ARG A 87 -12.09 16.43 15.34
N ARG A 88 -10.86 16.08 15.73
CA ARG A 88 -9.72 16.29 14.85
C ARG A 88 -10.11 15.51 13.61
N SER A 89 -10.67 16.20 12.63
CA SER A 89 -10.67 15.75 11.26
C SER A 89 -9.19 15.70 10.92
N THR A 90 -8.56 14.57 11.21
CA THR A 90 -7.37 14.20 10.48
C THR A 90 -7.84 14.26 9.03
N GLU A 91 -7.31 15.21 8.28
CA GLU A 91 -7.73 15.36 6.89
C GLU A 91 -7.42 14.01 6.21
N PRO A 92 -8.31 13.51 5.33
CA PRO A 92 -8.12 12.21 4.69
C PRO A 92 -6.79 12.11 3.95
N GLU A 93 -6.22 13.25 3.54
CA GLU A 93 -4.90 13.36 2.92
C GLU A 93 -3.77 13.03 3.89
N ASP A 94 -3.81 13.52 5.13
CA ASP A 94 -2.80 13.21 6.16
C ASP A 94 -2.77 11.71 6.50
N GLU A 95 -3.93 11.05 6.47
CA GLU A 95 -4.00 9.61 6.71
C GLU A 95 -3.41 8.81 5.55
N LEU A 96 -3.71 9.22 4.32
CA LEU A 96 -3.16 8.61 3.12
C LEU A 96 -1.63 8.74 3.10
N GLU A 97 -1.12 9.94 3.36
CA GLU A 97 0.32 10.20 3.41
C GLU A 97 1.02 9.29 4.42
N ARG A 98 0.51 9.19 5.66
CA ARG A 98 1.08 8.28 6.67
C ARG A 98 1.06 6.81 6.25
N ASP A 99 0.07 6.38 5.48
CA ASP A 99 0.03 5.01 4.97
C ASP A 99 1.10 4.81 3.87
N PHE A 100 1.32 5.80 2.99
CA PHE A 100 2.41 5.79 2.01
C PHE A 100 3.81 5.87 2.65
N GLU A 101 3.99 6.61 3.74
CA GLU A 101 5.25 6.67 4.48
C GLU A 101 5.68 5.28 4.99
N LYS A 102 4.73 4.51 5.53
CA LYS A 102 4.99 3.12 5.98
C LYS A 102 5.43 2.23 4.83
N ILE A 103 4.80 2.38 3.67
CA ILE A 103 5.16 1.64 2.46
C ILE A 103 6.57 2.03 2.01
N MET A 104 6.87 3.31 1.93
CA MET A 104 8.19 3.78 1.50
C MET A 104 9.30 3.33 2.45
N ALA A 105 9.04 3.30 3.76
CA ALA A 105 9.98 2.79 4.74
C ALA A 105 10.37 1.31 4.48
N GLN A 106 9.46 0.55 3.86
CA GLN A 106 9.69 -0.84 3.46
C GLN A 106 10.25 -0.96 2.02
N ASP A 107 9.99 0.04 1.15
CA ASP A 107 10.42 0.07 -0.24
C ASP A 107 11.88 0.53 -0.46
N LYS A 108 12.82 -0.06 0.29
CA LYS A 108 14.25 0.35 0.24
C LYS A 108 14.90 0.18 -1.13
N GLY A 109 14.36 -0.73 -1.96
CA GLY A 109 14.83 -0.99 -3.33
C GLY A 109 14.07 -0.22 -4.41
N GLN A 110 13.11 0.64 -4.05
CA GLN A 110 12.23 1.33 -5.00
C GLN A 110 11.40 0.38 -5.88
N CYS A 111 11.20 -0.86 -5.42
CA CYS A 111 10.44 -1.87 -6.13
C CYS A 111 8.94 -1.55 -6.16
N GLY A 112 8.41 -0.96 -5.09
CA GLY A 112 7.04 -0.45 -5.05
C GLY A 112 6.83 0.64 -6.10
N MET A 113 7.72 1.63 -6.15
CA MET A 113 7.65 2.69 -7.17
C MET A 113 7.82 2.13 -8.59
N ARG A 114 8.74 1.19 -8.80
CA ARG A 114 8.91 0.49 -10.09
C ARG A 114 7.62 -0.20 -10.53
N VAL A 115 6.95 -0.91 -9.61
CA VAL A 115 5.69 -1.61 -9.89
C VAL A 115 4.61 -0.62 -10.30
N VAL A 116 4.45 0.49 -9.57
CA VAL A 116 3.48 1.53 -9.93
C VAL A 116 3.76 2.09 -11.33
N CYS A 117 5.01 2.45 -11.63
CA CYS A 117 5.40 2.97 -12.93
C CYS A 117 5.09 1.97 -14.06
N GLU A 118 5.51 0.71 -13.92
CA GLU A 118 5.31 -0.29 -14.97
C GLU A 118 3.82 -0.65 -15.18
N LEU A 119 3.00 -0.65 -14.11
CA LEU A 119 1.55 -0.89 -14.22
C LEU A 119 0.84 0.26 -14.94
N GLU A 120 1.22 1.51 -14.64
CA GLU A 120 0.66 2.69 -15.30
C GLU A 120 1.08 2.75 -16.78
N ALA A 121 2.31 2.35 -17.11
CA ALA A 121 2.74 2.19 -18.48
C ALA A 121 1.92 1.11 -19.23
N GLN A 122 1.65 -0.03 -18.58
CA GLN A 122 0.80 -1.08 -19.13
C GLN A 122 -0.64 -0.60 -19.34
N ALA A 123 -1.23 0.06 -18.35
CA ALA A 123 -2.57 0.65 -18.45
C ALA A 123 -2.66 1.66 -19.60
N ALA A 124 -1.68 2.56 -19.72
CA ALA A 124 -1.61 3.55 -20.78
C ALA A 124 -1.51 2.93 -22.18
N SER A 125 -0.85 1.77 -22.32
CA SER A 125 -0.80 1.01 -23.57
C SER A 125 -2.05 0.19 -23.87
N GLY A 126 -3.05 0.19 -22.98
CA GLY A 126 -4.25 -0.64 -23.11
C GLY A 126 -4.02 -2.13 -22.81
N ALA A 127 -2.94 -2.47 -22.11
CA ALA A 127 -2.69 -3.85 -21.71
C ALA A 127 -3.63 -4.26 -20.57
N GLU A 128 -4.06 -5.53 -20.59
CA GLU A 128 -4.85 -6.09 -19.51
C GLU A 128 -4.03 -6.20 -18.22
N LEU A 129 -4.55 -5.62 -17.15
CA LEU A 129 -3.99 -5.68 -15.82
C LEU A 129 -4.73 -6.73 -14.98
N SER A 130 -4.00 -7.38 -14.07
CA SER A 130 -4.64 -8.20 -13.03
C SER A 130 -5.54 -7.34 -12.14
N ASP A 131 -6.50 -7.96 -11.45
CA ASP A 131 -7.40 -7.25 -10.52
C ASP A 131 -6.63 -6.40 -9.50
N PHE A 132 -5.56 -6.99 -8.95
CA PHE A 132 -4.69 -6.31 -8.00
C PHE A 132 -3.87 -5.19 -8.64
N GLY A 133 -3.45 -5.34 -9.90
CA GLY A 133 -2.81 -4.25 -10.66
C GLY A 133 -3.75 -3.08 -10.93
N ARG A 134 -4.99 -3.36 -11.36
CA ARG A 134 -6.04 -2.34 -11.57
C ARG A 134 -6.33 -1.57 -10.30
N LEU A 135 -6.36 -2.28 -9.18
CA LEU A 135 -6.56 -1.70 -7.86
C LEU A 135 -5.42 -0.72 -7.51
N ILE A 136 -4.15 -1.08 -7.73
CA ILE A 136 -3.02 -0.17 -7.48
C ILE A 136 -3.08 1.07 -8.37
N VAL A 137 -3.31 0.92 -9.68
CA VAL A 137 -3.44 2.05 -10.63
C VAL A 137 -4.58 2.99 -10.21
N SER A 138 -5.67 2.46 -9.64
CA SER A 138 -6.80 3.28 -9.20
C SER A 138 -6.49 4.30 -8.09
N LEU A 139 -5.35 4.15 -7.40
CA LEU A 139 -4.85 5.09 -6.38
C LEU A 139 -4.54 6.46 -6.98
N PHE A 140 -3.98 6.49 -8.19
CA PHE A 140 -3.45 7.71 -8.83
C PHE A 140 -4.41 8.32 -9.84
N GLY A 141 -5.50 7.62 -10.14
CA GLY A 141 -6.52 8.03 -11.11
C GLY A 141 -6.23 7.55 -12.53
N PRO A 142 -7.18 7.72 -13.47
CA PRO A 142 -7.08 7.15 -14.81
C PRO A 142 -6.02 7.81 -15.71
N THR A 143 -5.63 9.04 -15.37
CA THR A 143 -4.63 9.84 -16.10
C THR A 143 -3.78 10.59 -15.08
N PRO A 144 -2.74 9.95 -14.52
CA PRO A 144 -1.83 10.60 -13.57
C PRO A 144 -1.26 11.89 -14.16
N GLY A 145 -1.37 12.98 -13.41
CA GLY A 145 -0.88 14.30 -13.80
C GLY A 145 0.58 14.55 -13.38
N PRO A 146 1.22 15.61 -13.91
CA PRO A 146 2.55 16.00 -13.45
C PRO A 146 2.54 16.33 -11.95
N VAL A 147 3.55 15.86 -11.23
CA VAL A 147 3.69 16.08 -9.77
C VAL A 147 4.51 17.34 -9.51
N PRO A 148 4.02 18.29 -8.70
CA PRO A 148 4.77 19.49 -8.35
C PRO A 148 6.01 19.14 -7.51
N ALA A 149 7.08 19.92 -7.66
CA ALA A 149 8.35 19.65 -6.97
C ALA A 149 8.21 19.50 -5.45
N ALA A 150 7.39 20.35 -4.81
CA ALA A 150 7.14 20.28 -3.37
C ALA A 150 6.47 18.97 -2.92
N ALA A 151 5.74 18.28 -3.79
CA ALA A 151 5.14 16.98 -3.46
C ALA A 151 6.13 15.82 -3.56
N LEU A 152 7.29 16.00 -4.21
CA LEU A 152 8.33 14.95 -4.28
C LEU A 152 9.01 14.69 -2.93
N ASP A 153 8.84 15.61 -1.98
CA ASP A 153 9.27 15.43 -0.59
C ASP A 153 8.35 14.51 0.20
N THR A 154 7.14 14.23 -0.30
CA THR A 154 6.17 13.34 0.35
C THR A 154 6.21 11.94 -0.24
N ALA A 155 5.78 10.96 0.54
CA ALA A 155 5.68 9.58 0.12
C ALA A 155 4.66 9.39 -0.99
N HIS A 156 3.47 9.95 -0.82
CA HIS A 156 2.45 9.87 -1.86
C HIS A 156 2.92 10.52 -3.16
N GLY A 157 3.60 11.68 -3.10
CA GLY A 157 4.05 12.37 -4.30
C GLY A 157 5.16 11.64 -5.06
N ARG A 158 6.05 10.89 -4.37
CA ARG A 158 7.04 10.01 -5.03
C ARG A 158 6.39 8.87 -5.81
N TYR A 159 5.38 8.23 -5.22
CA TYR A 159 4.60 7.20 -5.91
C TYR A 159 3.74 7.78 -7.04
N GLY A 160 3.17 8.98 -6.84
CA GLY A 160 2.47 9.72 -7.89
C GLY A 160 3.39 10.08 -9.06
N TYR A 161 4.65 10.41 -8.78
CA TYR A 161 5.64 10.67 -9.82
C TYR A 161 5.97 9.40 -10.62
N ALA A 162 6.11 8.26 -9.93
CA ALA A 162 6.26 6.97 -10.59
C ALA A 162 5.09 6.67 -11.54
N ALA A 163 3.86 6.93 -11.09
CA ALA A 163 2.66 6.73 -11.89
C ALA A 163 2.64 7.65 -13.13
N TYR A 164 2.96 8.93 -12.95
CA TYR A 164 3.07 9.89 -14.04
C TYR A 164 4.11 9.49 -15.09
N VAL A 165 5.30 9.08 -14.66
CA VAL A 165 6.37 8.62 -15.57
C VAL A 165 5.92 7.38 -16.34
N GLY A 166 5.30 6.41 -15.67
CA GLY A 166 4.75 5.23 -16.33
C GLY A 166 3.74 5.59 -17.42
N PHE A 167 2.77 6.42 -17.07
CA PHE A 167 1.72 6.88 -17.98
C PHE A 167 2.26 7.68 -19.18
N LYS A 168 3.28 8.53 -18.99
CA LYS A 168 3.81 9.42 -20.05
C LYS A 168 4.95 8.85 -20.86
N SER A 169 5.85 8.11 -20.23
CA SER A 169 7.15 7.74 -20.79
C SER A 169 7.29 6.23 -21.03
N GLY A 170 6.31 5.43 -20.61
CA GLY A 170 6.23 4.02 -20.91
C GLY A 170 7.22 3.14 -20.14
N LEU A 171 7.20 1.85 -20.46
CA LEU A 171 7.81 0.80 -19.64
C LEU A 171 9.35 0.85 -19.61
N ALA A 172 9.99 1.26 -20.71
CA ALA A 172 11.45 1.37 -20.77
C ALA A 172 11.99 2.40 -19.75
N SER A 173 11.32 3.55 -19.64
CA SER A 173 11.67 4.62 -18.71
C SER A 173 11.57 4.17 -17.25
N CYS A 174 10.60 3.31 -16.92
CA CYS A 174 10.43 2.77 -15.57
C CYS A 174 11.62 1.89 -15.14
N ALA A 175 12.15 1.06 -16.04
CA ALA A 175 13.27 0.18 -15.74
C ALA A 175 14.57 0.96 -15.53
N GLU A 176 14.77 2.05 -16.27
CA GLU A 176 15.91 2.96 -16.10
C GLU A 176 15.82 3.74 -14.78
N LEU A 177 14.67 4.37 -14.54
CA LEU A 177 14.44 5.24 -13.38
C LEU A 177 14.51 4.47 -12.05
N TYR A 178 14.03 3.22 -12.03
CA TYR A 178 13.99 2.37 -10.82
C TYR A 178 14.91 1.15 -10.95
N SER A 179 16.09 1.35 -11.52
CA SER A 179 17.11 0.32 -11.75
C SER A 179 17.64 -0.34 -10.46
N SER A 180 17.47 0.32 -9.30
CA SER A 180 17.78 -0.25 -7.98
C SER A 180 16.95 -1.51 -7.67
N CYS A 181 15.75 -1.62 -8.22
CA CYS A 181 14.94 -2.82 -8.09
C CYS A 181 15.30 -3.81 -9.19
N GLN A 182 15.73 -5.02 -8.84
CA GLN A 182 16.12 -6.04 -9.81
C GLN A 182 14.94 -6.78 -10.46
N PHE A 183 13.74 -6.63 -9.89
CA PHE A 183 12.54 -7.36 -10.31
C PHE A 183 11.57 -6.42 -11.04
N GLY A 184 11.03 -6.89 -12.18
CA GLY A 184 9.93 -6.23 -12.85
C GLY A 184 8.58 -6.49 -12.16
N SER A 185 7.58 -5.67 -12.48
CA SER A 185 6.21 -5.73 -11.96
C SER A 185 5.60 -7.12 -12.05
N LYS A 186 5.75 -7.82 -13.18
CA LYS A 186 5.23 -9.18 -13.37
C LYS A 186 5.78 -10.17 -12.34
N THR A 187 7.07 -10.09 -12.04
CA THR A 187 7.72 -10.97 -11.06
C THR A 187 7.25 -10.62 -9.65
N ILE A 188 7.24 -9.33 -9.30
CA ILE A 188 6.80 -8.86 -7.98
C ILE A 188 5.34 -9.24 -7.71
N MET A 189 4.45 -9.04 -8.70
CA MET A 189 3.04 -9.40 -8.57
C MET A 189 2.80 -10.89 -8.35
N ARG A 190 3.57 -11.75 -9.03
CA ARG A 190 3.49 -13.21 -8.79
C ARG A 190 3.92 -13.58 -7.37
N LEU A 191 4.96 -12.93 -6.85
CA LEU A 191 5.43 -13.17 -5.48
C LEU A 191 4.39 -12.75 -4.45
N VAL A 192 3.75 -11.59 -4.67
CA VAL A 192 2.66 -11.12 -3.81
C VAL A 192 1.50 -12.11 -3.82
N GLN A 193 1.08 -12.59 -4.99
CA GLN A 193 0.03 -13.62 -5.10
C GLN A 193 0.39 -14.92 -4.37
N ALA A 194 1.64 -15.39 -4.53
CA ALA A 194 2.13 -16.59 -3.85
C ALA A 194 2.15 -16.43 -2.31
N SER A 195 2.50 -15.24 -1.81
CA SER A 195 2.50 -14.96 -0.36
C SER A 195 1.09 -14.92 0.25
N GLN A 196 0.06 -14.56 -0.53
CA GLN A 196 -1.33 -14.54 -0.08
C GLN A 196 -1.97 -15.93 -0.05
N THR A 197 -1.40 -16.89 -0.78
CA THR A 197 -1.92 -18.26 -0.89
C THR A 197 -1.28 -19.24 0.08
N GLN A 198 -0.34 -18.82 0.94
CA GLN A 198 0.19 -19.70 1.99
C GLN A 198 -0.91 -19.99 3.04
N PRO A 199 -1.44 -21.22 3.12
CA PRO A 199 -2.30 -21.59 4.23
C PRO A 199 -1.44 -21.60 5.50
N ALA A 200 -2.02 -21.14 6.61
CA ALA A 200 -1.45 -21.23 7.94
C ALA A 200 -1.31 -22.70 8.38
N ALA A 201 -0.36 -23.42 7.80
CA ALA A 201 -0.06 -24.82 8.08
C ALA A 201 1.31 -24.90 8.76
N ALA A 202 1.45 -24.27 9.93
CA ALA A 202 2.62 -24.45 10.81
C ALA A 202 2.38 -23.92 12.24
N GLU A 203 1.24 -24.24 12.86
CA GLU A 203 1.08 -24.13 14.31
C GLU A 203 0.33 -25.36 14.82
N ASN A 204 1.02 -26.51 14.85
CA ASN A 204 0.72 -27.67 15.69
C ASN A 204 1.79 -28.75 15.42
N LEU A 205 2.98 -28.56 16.00
CA LEU A 205 3.96 -29.61 16.25
C LEU A 205 4.57 -29.37 17.63
#